data_AF-A0A503WVT8-F1
#
_entry.id   AF-A0A503WVT8-F1
#
_cell.length_a   1.000
_cell.length_b   1.000
_cell.length_c   1.000
_cell.angle_alpha   90.00
_cell.angle_beta   90.00
_cell.angle_gamma   90.00
#
_symmetry.space_group_name_H-M   'P 1'
#
loop_
_entity.id
_entity.type
_entity.pdbx_description
1 polymer ?
#
loop_
_entity_poly.entity_id
_entity_poly.type
_entity_poly.pdbx_seq_one_letter_code
_entity_poly.pdbx_strand_id
1 'polypeptide(L)'
;MRKAVRQFHKVSPEVWRSKRFLALTNDQRLLWFYFSTGPHQTSAGCCKLPPAYAVADLGWTMNHYLTCLEALTDGDLVTCDSETSEIYVRRWFQTSPPTNAKHAAGISSNIYRLDSDEVRERVEEEFSETEFGAAFLSTPSIAQ
;
A
#
# COMPACT_ATOMS: atom_id res chain seq x y z
N MET A 1 1.24 -25.51 12.55
CA MET A 1 1.27 -24.18 13.21
C MET A 1 0.35 -23.24 12.44
N ARG A 2 -0.61 -22.56 13.08
CA ARG A 2 -1.38 -21.52 12.38
C ARG A 2 -0.43 -20.38 12.02
N LYS A 3 -0.47 -19.92 10.76
CA LYS A 3 0.29 -18.75 10.32
C LYS A 3 -0.13 -17.57 11.19
N ALA A 4 0.84 -16.85 11.77
CA ALA A 4 0.55 -15.64 12.54
C ALA A 4 -0.15 -14.64 11.61
N VAL A 5 -1.34 -14.21 11.98
CA VAL A 5 -2.10 -13.18 11.27
C VAL A 5 -1.60 -11.82 11.76
N ARG A 6 -1.44 -10.85 10.85
CA ARG A 6 -1.08 -9.47 11.22
C ARG A 6 -2.18 -8.92 12.15
N GLN A 7 -1.80 -8.54 13.37
CA GLN A 7 -2.73 -7.97 14.35
C GLN A 7 -2.82 -6.44 14.26
N PHE A 8 -1.72 -5.79 13.90
CA PHE A 8 -1.62 -4.34 13.83
C PHE A 8 -0.76 -3.92 12.65
N HIS A 9 -1.00 -2.70 12.17
CA HIS A 9 -0.09 -1.99 11.27
C HIS A 9 0.27 -0.64 11.87
N LYS A 10 1.53 -0.22 11.70
CA LYS A 10 2.06 1.01 12.28
C LYS A 10 1.78 2.17 11.32
N VAL A 11 1.12 3.22 11.81
CA VAL A 11 1.06 4.52 11.12
C VAL A 11 1.96 5.50 11.84
N SER A 12 2.81 6.21 11.09
CA SER A 12 3.69 7.23 11.68
C SER A 12 2.88 8.46 12.15
N PRO A 13 3.16 9.01 13.34
CA PRO A 13 2.59 10.29 13.77
C PRO A 13 2.88 11.45 12.81
N GLU A 14 3.92 11.36 11.99
CA GLU A 14 4.26 12.37 10.96
C GLU A 14 3.15 12.56 9.92
N VAL A 15 2.21 11.60 9.80
CA VAL A 15 1.02 11.76 8.95
C VAL A 15 0.24 13.03 9.30
N TRP A 16 0.21 13.42 10.58
CA TRP A 16 -0.45 14.63 11.08
C TRP A 16 0.29 15.93 10.77
N ARG A 17 1.48 15.84 10.18
CA ARG A 17 2.25 17.00 9.67
C ARG A 17 2.32 17.01 8.14
N SER A 18 1.85 15.95 7.48
CA SER A 18 1.82 15.86 6.02
C SER A 18 0.81 16.85 5.45
N LYS A 19 1.29 17.85 4.70
CA LYS A 19 0.42 18.80 4.00
C LYS A 19 -0.60 18.12 3.08
N ARG A 20 -0.18 17.04 2.41
CA ARG A 20 -1.03 16.26 1.48
C ARG A 20 -2.18 15.60 2.23
N PHE A 21 -1.88 14.97 3.37
CA PHE A 21 -2.89 14.32 4.22
C PHE A 21 -3.81 15.34 4.89
N LEU A 22 -3.27 16.47 5.35
CA LEU A 22 -4.05 17.53 5.99
C LEU A 22 -4.99 18.24 5.00
N ALA A 23 -4.71 18.22 3.70
CA ALA A 23 -5.61 18.75 2.67
C ALA A 23 -6.88 17.90 2.46
N LEU A 24 -6.88 16.64 2.91
CA LEU A 24 -8.01 15.73 2.76
C LEU A 24 -9.15 16.03 3.74
N THR A 25 -10.38 15.71 3.32
CA THR A 25 -11.56 15.64 4.19
C THR A 25 -11.49 14.45 5.15
N ASN A 26 -12.37 14.40 6.15
CA ASN A 26 -12.38 13.30 7.12
C ASN A 26 -12.61 11.93 6.46
N ASP A 27 -13.53 11.83 5.50
CA ASP A 27 -13.80 10.56 4.81
C ASP A 27 -12.62 10.14 3.93
N GLN A 28 -11.99 11.08 3.21
CA GLN A 28 -10.78 10.79 2.45
C GLN A 28 -9.63 10.30 3.34
N ARG A 29 -9.46 10.88 4.54
CA ARG A 29 -8.50 10.38 5.54
C ARG A 29 -8.88 8.99 6.05
N LEU A 30 -10.16 8.73 6.27
CA LEU A 30 -10.66 7.41 6.67
C LEU A 30 -10.35 6.36 5.59
N LEU A 31 -10.54 6.69 4.32
CA LEU A 31 -10.19 5.80 3.20
C LEU A 31 -8.68 5.51 3.17
N TRP A 32 -7.84 6.53 3.37
CA TRP A 32 -6.40 6.34 3.46
C TRP A 32 -5.99 5.43 4.63
N PHE A 33 -6.62 5.60 5.81
CA PHE A 33 -6.40 4.72 6.96
C PHE A 33 -6.87 3.29 6.67
N TYR A 34 -8.01 3.12 6.00
CA TYR A 34 -8.51 1.83 5.58
C TYR A 34 -7.53 1.12 4.64
N PHE A 35 -6.98 1.81 3.63
CA PHE A 35 -5.94 1.22 2.78
C PHE A 35 -4.65 0.90 3.54
N SER A 36 -4.28 1.72 4.53
CA SER A 36 -3.04 1.54 5.28
C SER A 36 -3.12 0.43 6.33
N THR A 37 -4.29 0.22 6.93
CA THR A 37 -4.46 -0.62 8.13
C THR A 37 -5.51 -1.72 7.97
N GLY A 38 -6.25 -1.72 6.85
CA GLY A 38 -7.36 -2.62 6.59
C GLY A 38 -6.94 -4.05 6.26
N PRO A 39 -7.93 -4.96 6.15
CA PRO A 39 -7.71 -6.40 6.09
C PRO A 39 -7.03 -6.87 4.80
N HIS A 40 -7.09 -6.08 3.74
CA HIS A 40 -6.51 -6.41 2.43
C HIS A 40 -5.03 -6.03 2.31
N GLN A 41 -4.51 -5.20 3.22
CA GLN A 41 -3.17 -4.64 3.08
C GLN A 41 -2.08 -5.69 3.35
N THR A 42 -1.00 -5.64 2.55
CA THR A 42 0.13 -6.56 2.65
C THR A 42 1.36 -5.89 3.30
N SER A 43 2.48 -6.61 3.37
CA SER A 43 3.76 -6.01 3.76
C SER A 43 4.35 -5.10 2.69
N ALA A 44 3.90 -5.20 1.44
CA ALA A 44 4.40 -4.43 0.31
C ALA A 44 3.71 -3.05 0.15
N GLY A 45 2.70 -2.74 0.97
CA GLY A 45 1.93 -1.49 0.84
C GLY A 45 0.91 -1.50 -0.29
N CYS A 46 0.87 -2.57 -1.07
CA CYS A 46 -0.09 -2.78 -2.14
C CYS A 46 -0.99 -4.00 -1.91
N CYS A 47 -2.16 -3.96 -2.54
CA CYS A 47 -3.10 -5.07 -2.58
C CYS A 47 -4.08 -4.96 -3.75
N LYS A 48 -4.72 -6.08 -4.08
CA LYS A 48 -5.91 -6.12 -4.93
C LYS A 48 -7.15 -5.90 -4.08
N LEU A 49 -7.86 -4.82 -4.35
CA LEU A 49 -9.03 -4.38 -3.61
C LEU A 49 -10.12 -3.90 -4.57
N PRO A 50 -11.00 -4.81 -5.03
CA PRO A 50 -12.16 -4.42 -5.82
C PRO A 50 -13.02 -3.40 -5.07
N PRO A 51 -13.48 -2.31 -5.72
CA PRO A 51 -14.24 -1.24 -5.06
C PRO A 51 -15.43 -1.72 -4.22
N ALA A 52 -16.12 -2.79 -4.65
CA ALA A 52 -17.26 -3.35 -3.92
C ALA A 52 -16.91 -3.84 -2.50
N TYR A 53 -15.69 -4.33 -2.26
CA TYR A 53 -15.25 -4.70 -0.91
C TYR A 53 -15.08 -3.47 -0.03
N ALA A 54 -14.39 -2.44 -0.52
CA ALA A 54 -14.21 -1.20 0.23
C ALA A 54 -15.54 -0.51 0.54
N VAL A 55 -16.46 -0.49 -0.44
CA VAL A 55 -17.82 0.05 -0.27
C VAL A 55 -18.58 -0.70 0.81
N ALA A 56 -18.52 -2.04 0.83
CA ALA A 56 -19.18 -2.86 1.84
C ALA A 56 -18.57 -2.64 3.23
N ASP A 57 -17.24 -2.66 3.35
CA ASP A 57 -16.53 -2.52 4.62
C ASP A 57 -16.71 -1.14 5.27
N LEU A 58 -16.79 -0.08 4.45
CA LEU A 58 -16.98 1.29 4.91
C LEU A 58 -18.45 1.68 5.06
N GLY A 59 -19.39 0.87 4.55
CA GLY A 59 -20.81 1.20 4.52
C GLY A 59 -21.12 2.41 3.62
N TRP A 60 -20.35 2.58 2.55
CA TRP A 60 -20.42 3.74 1.66
C TRP A 60 -21.26 3.48 0.42
N THR A 61 -21.47 4.51 -0.39
CA THR A 61 -21.92 4.35 -1.77
C THR A 61 -20.72 4.25 -2.70
N MET A 62 -20.86 3.59 -3.85
CA MET A 62 -19.81 3.52 -4.86
C MET A 62 -19.33 4.92 -5.28
N ASN A 63 -20.26 5.85 -5.51
CA ASN A 63 -19.92 7.22 -5.88
C ASN A 63 -19.05 7.91 -4.82
N HIS A 64 -19.42 7.79 -3.55
CA HIS A 64 -18.66 8.39 -2.46
C HIS A 64 -17.25 7.78 -2.32
N TYR A 65 -17.13 6.45 -2.46
CA TYR A 65 -15.84 5.76 -2.50
C TYR A 65 -14.95 6.29 -3.64
N LEU A 66 -15.49 6.37 -4.86
CA LEU A 66 -14.74 6.81 -6.03
C LEU A 66 -14.27 8.27 -5.90
N THR A 67 -15.12 9.17 -5.41
CA THR A 67 -14.72 10.56 -5.12
C THR A 67 -13.61 10.64 -4.07
N CYS A 68 -13.65 9.79 -3.04
CA CYS A 68 -12.58 9.74 -2.05
C CYS A 68 -11.28 9.16 -2.63
N LEU A 69 -11.38 8.12 -3.45
CA LEU A 69 -10.23 7.50 -4.11
C LEU A 69 -9.54 8.49 -5.06
N GLU A 70 -10.31 9.20 -5.89
CA GLU A 70 -9.82 10.24 -6.80
C GLU A 70 -9.02 11.31 -6.04
N ALA A 71 -9.54 11.81 -4.91
CA ALA A 71 -8.83 12.79 -4.09
C ALA A 71 -7.51 12.25 -3.49
N LEU A 72 -7.43 10.96 -3.17
CA LEU A 72 -6.19 10.34 -2.71
C LEU A 72 -5.16 10.18 -3.83
N THR A 73 -5.63 9.83 -5.04
CA THR A 73 -4.79 9.70 -6.23
C THR A 73 -4.25 11.06 -6.69
N ASP A 74 -5.12 12.07 -6.82
CA ASP A 74 -4.75 13.45 -7.16
C ASP A 74 -3.80 14.06 -6.12
N GLY A 75 -4.01 13.70 -4.85
CA GLY A 75 -3.15 14.11 -3.74
C GLY A 75 -1.79 13.40 -3.70
N ASP A 76 -1.53 12.42 -4.58
CA ASP A 76 -0.34 11.54 -4.58
C ASP A 76 -0.13 10.84 -3.22
N LEU A 77 -1.23 10.41 -2.59
CA LEU A 77 -1.21 9.56 -1.38
C LEU A 77 -1.38 8.08 -1.72
N VAL A 78 -2.00 7.77 -2.86
CA VAL A 78 -2.25 6.41 -3.35
C VAL A 78 -2.01 6.38 -4.85
N THR A 79 -1.46 5.27 -5.35
CA THR A 79 -1.56 4.90 -6.78
C THR A 79 -2.59 3.81 -6.89
N CYS A 80 -3.50 3.90 -7.86
CA CYS A 80 -4.49 2.86 -8.10
C CYS A 80 -4.69 2.62 -9.58
N ASP A 81 -4.98 1.38 -9.93
CA ASP A 81 -5.39 0.98 -11.28
C ASP A 81 -6.82 0.43 -11.22
N SER A 82 -7.71 1.09 -11.95
CA SER A 82 -9.14 0.74 -11.98
C SER A 82 -9.43 -0.58 -12.70
N GLU A 83 -8.61 -0.99 -13.67
CA GLU A 83 -8.84 -2.20 -14.45
C GLU A 83 -8.51 -3.46 -13.64
N THR A 84 -7.40 -3.41 -12.91
CA THR A 84 -6.90 -4.51 -12.07
C THR A 84 -7.44 -4.44 -10.64
N SER A 85 -8.01 -3.29 -10.25
CA SER A 85 -8.41 -2.98 -8.87
C SER A 85 -7.26 -3.08 -7.88
N GLU A 86 -6.06 -2.67 -8.29
CA GLU A 86 -4.86 -2.70 -7.44
C GLU A 86 -4.58 -1.31 -6.90
N ILE A 87 -4.18 -1.27 -5.62
CA ILE A 87 -3.85 -0.04 -4.92
C ILE A 87 -2.46 -0.16 -4.30
N TYR A 88 -1.74 0.96 -4.25
CA TYR A 88 -0.51 1.13 -3.50
C TYR A 88 -0.59 2.38 -2.64
N VAL A 89 -0.32 2.24 -1.34
CA VAL A 89 -0.18 3.38 -0.42
C VAL A 89 1.21 3.97 -0.59
N ARG A 90 1.28 5.20 -1.10
CA ARG A 90 2.55 5.87 -1.44
C ARG A 90 3.38 6.11 -0.18
N ARG A 91 4.72 6.07 -0.33
CA ARG A 91 5.70 6.27 0.75
C ARG A 91 5.62 5.21 1.84
N TRP A 92 5.11 4.02 1.52
CA TRP A 92 4.91 2.93 2.48
C TRP A 92 6.20 2.59 3.23
N PHE A 93 7.30 2.45 2.48
CA PHE A 93 8.58 1.98 3.01
C PHE A 93 9.32 3.00 3.88
N GLN A 94 8.88 4.27 3.93
CA GLN A 94 9.42 5.25 4.89
C GLN A 94 9.09 4.87 6.34
N THR A 95 8.00 4.13 6.54
CA THR A 95 7.55 3.71 7.87
C THR A 95 7.60 2.20 8.06
N SER A 96 7.49 1.45 6.95
CA SER A 96 7.41 -0.01 6.93
C SER A 96 8.44 -0.64 5.98
N PRO A 97 9.74 -0.32 6.11
CA PRO A 97 10.76 -0.93 5.27
C PRO A 97 10.90 -2.44 5.57
N PRO A 98 11.43 -3.24 4.62
CA PRO A 98 11.88 -4.59 4.91
C PRO A 98 12.88 -4.58 6.07
N THR A 99 12.82 -5.58 6.94
CA THR A 99 13.63 -5.66 8.17
C THR A 99 14.76 -6.69 8.07
N ASN A 100 14.74 -7.51 7.01
CA ASN A 100 15.74 -8.51 6.69
C ASN A 100 15.50 -9.03 5.25
N ALA A 101 16.47 -9.78 4.71
CA ALA A 101 16.40 -10.32 3.34
C ALA A 101 15.17 -11.21 3.08
N LYS A 102 14.76 -12.05 4.05
CA LYS A 102 13.57 -12.89 3.92
C LYS A 102 12.28 -12.05 3.83
N HIS A 103 12.20 -10.97 4.61
CA HIS A 103 11.09 -10.03 4.55
C HIS A 103 11.06 -9.31 3.19
N ALA A 104 12.22 -8.87 2.68
CA ALA A 104 12.35 -8.29 1.35
C ALA A 104 11.89 -9.24 0.25
N ALA A 105 12.27 -10.52 0.31
CA ALA A 105 11.80 -11.54 -0.63
C ALA A 105 10.28 -11.73 -0.60
N GLY A 106 9.69 -11.72 0.60
CA GLY A 106 8.23 -11.78 0.77
C GLY A 106 7.52 -10.56 0.17
N ILE A 107 8.10 -9.36 0.33
CA ILE A 107 7.60 -8.13 -0.28
C ILE A 107 7.70 -8.22 -1.81
N SER A 108 8.87 -8.56 -2.36
CA SER A 108 9.06 -8.72 -3.81
C SER A 108 8.10 -9.76 -4.40
N SER A 109 7.85 -10.86 -3.70
CA SER A 109 6.86 -11.85 -4.14
C SER A 109 5.43 -11.29 -4.21
N ASN A 110 5.05 -10.35 -3.34
CA ASN A 110 3.76 -9.68 -3.44
C ASN A 110 3.72 -8.69 -4.59
N ILE A 111 4.80 -7.93 -4.80
CA ILE A 111 4.94 -6.97 -5.92
C ILE A 111 4.85 -7.70 -7.26
N TYR A 112 5.53 -8.83 -7.40
CA TYR A 112 5.51 -9.66 -8.62
C TYR A 112 4.11 -10.17 -8.98
N ARG A 113 3.22 -10.36 -7.98
CA ARG A 113 1.85 -10.82 -8.20
C ARG A 113 0.89 -9.74 -8.65
N LEU A 114 1.31 -8.47 -8.65
CA LEU A 114 0.49 -7.39 -9.19
C LEU A 114 0.23 -7.65 -10.68
N ASP A 115 -0.96 -7.32 -11.14
CA ASP A 115 -1.35 -7.35 -12.55
C ASP A 115 -1.08 -5.98 -13.22
N SER A 116 -1.11 -4.89 -12.45
CA SER A 116 -0.91 -3.51 -12.92
C SER A 116 0.55 -3.12 -12.99
N ASP A 117 1.01 -2.76 -14.19
CA ASP A 117 2.38 -2.25 -14.37
C ASP A 117 2.56 -0.88 -13.71
N GLU A 118 1.56 0.01 -13.74
CA GLU A 118 1.65 1.31 -13.09
C GLU A 118 1.82 1.19 -11.57
N VAL A 119 1.00 0.33 -10.93
CA VAL A 119 1.11 0.10 -9.48
C VAL A 119 2.43 -0.59 -9.16
N ARG A 120 2.82 -1.61 -9.95
CA ARG A 120 4.05 -2.36 -9.75
C ARG A 120 5.29 -1.47 -9.83
N GLU A 121 5.43 -0.70 -10.91
CA GLU A 121 6.55 0.22 -11.11
C GLU A 121 6.69 1.18 -9.93
N ARG A 122 5.57 1.69 -9.41
CA ARG A 122 5.61 2.62 -8.27
C ARG A 122 6.04 1.96 -6.97
N VAL A 123 5.61 0.72 -6.73
CA VAL A 123 6.03 -0.01 -5.53
C VAL A 123 7.51 -0.40 -5.65
N GLU A 124 7.96 -0.82 -6.83
CA GLU A 124 9.35 -1.21 -7.09
C GLU A 124 10.31 -0.04 -6.95
N GLU A 125 9.95 1.14 -7.45
CA GLU A 125 10.70 2.38 -7.28
C GLU A 125 11.00 2.62 -5.79
N GLU A 126 9.97 2.73 -4.95
CA GLU A 126 10.14 3.00 -3.52
C GLU A 126 10.75 1.81 -2.76
N PHE A 127 10.51 0.58 -3.19
CA PHE A 127 11.12 -0.61 -2.58
C PHE A 127 12.64 -0.61 -2.80
N SER A 128 13.09 -0.22 -4.00
CA SER A 128 14.51 -0.14 -4.37
C SER A 128 15.29 0.89 -3.55
N GLU A 129 14.63 1.90 -2.99
CA GLU A 129 15.24 2.89 -2.10
C GLU A 129 15.59 2.35 -0.71
N THR A 130 15.05 1.18 -0.35
CA THR A 130 15.33 0.54 0.95
C THR A 130 16.62 -0.28 0.91
N GLU A 131 17.33 -0.36 2.04
CA GLU A 131 18.58 -1.14 2.15
C GLU A 131 18.42 -2.57 1.64
N PHE A 132 17.41 -3.30 2.15
CA PHE A 132 17.18 -4.69 1.74
C PHE A 132 16.51 -4.83 0.37
N GLY A 133 15.75 -3.83 -0.09
CA GLY A 133 15.17 -3.85 -1.43
C GLY A 133 16.24 -3.69 -2.50
N ALA A 134 17.14 -2.71 -2.35
CA ALA A 134 18.31 -2.55 -3.20
C ALA A 134 19.21 -3.82 -3.21
N ALA A 135 19.47 -4.39 -2.03
CA ALA A 135 20.25 -5.62 -1.91
C ALA A 135 19.58 -6.81 -2.62
N PHE A 136 18.25 -6.95 -2.50
CA PHE A 136 17.50 -8.01 -3.15
C PHE A 136 17.53 -7.90 -4.68
N LEU A 137 17.39 -6.68 -5.21
CA LEU A 137 17.40 -6.44 -6.66
C LEU A 137 18.79 -6.64 -7.28
N SER A 138 19.86 -6.30 -6.55
CA SER A 138 21.24 -6.48 -7.01
C SER A 138 21.72 -7.94 -6.92
N THR A 139 21.26 -8.70 -5.91
CA THR A 139 21.63 -10.12 -5.74
C THR A 139 20.43 -10.99 -5.33
N PRO A 140 19.56 -11.38 -6.27
CA PRO A 140 18.36 -12.17 -5.97
C PRO A 140 18.65 -13.53 -5.31
N SER A 141 19.86 -14.07 -5.51
CA SER A 141 20.30 -15.40 -5.06
C SER A 141 20.57 -15.54 -3.56
N ILE A 142 20.64 -14.45 -2.78
CA ILE A 142 20.92 -14.53 -1.32
C ILE A 142 19.63 -14.72 -0.48
N ALA A 143 18.47 -14.76 -1.13
CA ALA A 143 17.17 -14.81 -0.46
C ALA A 143 16.42 -16.15 -0.56
N GLN A 144 17.09 -17.23 -0.99
CA GLN A 144 16.54 -18.60 -0.98
C GLN A 144 16.95 -19.37 0.28
#